data_AF-A0A658QZY0-F1
#
_entry.id   AF-A0A658QZY0-F1
#
_cell.length_a   1.000
_cell.length_b   1.000
_cell.length_c   1.000
_cell.angle_alpha   90.00
_cell.angle_beta   90.00
_cell.angle_gamma   90.00
#
_symmetry.space_group_name_H-M   'P 1'
#
loop_
_entity.id
_entity.type
_entity.pdbx_description
1 polymer ?
#
loop_
_entity_poly.entity_id
_entity_poly.type
_entity_poly.pdbx_seq_one_letter_code
_entity_poly.pdbx_strand_id
1 'polypeptide(L)'
;MTEEHSETTGLKVVNVGRDGKRRYDRQTKQKLVEACLEPGASVAGLALKHGVNANLLRKWIKLHQQRLAGTSLKPAPTGTAFVPVVEVDSHEAVVAPASTKAHRHTPAARTSSPTSARLMVQMPNGVTLRFECTDNDAPLLSAMIETLGRCDVPPGR
;
A
#
# COMPACT_ATOMS: atom_id res chain seq x y z
N MET A 1 46.04 -14.10 -8.82
CA MET A 1 45.22 -13.23 -9.69
C MET A 1 43.78 -13.46 -9.26
N THR A 2 43.11 -12.44 -8.74
CA THR A 2 41.74 -12.53 -8.20
C THR A 2 40.76 -12.83 -9.33
N GLU A 3 40.25 -14.06 -9.38
CA GLU A 3 39.11 -14.40 -10.24
C GLU A 3 37.85 -13.80 -9.61
N GLU A 4 37.57 -12.55 -9.99
CA GLU A 4 36.26 -11.94 -9.82
C GLU A 4 35.25 -12.73 -10.68
N HIS A 5 34.68 -13.78 -10.10
CA HIS A 5 33.44 -14.37 -10.58
C HIS A 5 32.30 -13.38 -10.33
N SER A 6 32.22 -12.37 -11.19
CA SER A 6 31.02 -11.57 -11.45
C SER A 6 29.99 -12.49 -12.12
N GLU A 7 29.54 -13.52 -11.40
CA GLU A 7 28.40 -14.31 -11.81
C GLU A 7 27.22 -13.36 -11.90
N THR A 8 26.65 -13.32 -13.10
CA THR A 8 25.48 -12.54 -13.48
C THR A 8 24.28 -12.99 -12.64
N THR A 9 24.25 -12.57 -11.39
CA THR A 9 23.31 -12.97 -10.35
C THR A 9 22.03 -12.12 -10.48
N GLY A 10 21.63 -11.87 -11.72
CA GLY A 10 20.46 -11.07 -12.06
C GLY A 10 19.19 -11.91 -11.95
N LEU A 11 18.17 -11.37 -11.31
CA LEU A 11 16.82 -11.93 -11.34
C LEU A 11 16.33 -12.05 -12.80
N LYS A 12 16.12 -13.28 -13.27
CA LYS A 12 15.64 -13.52 -14.64
C LYS A 12 14.21 -13.01 -14.79
N VAL A 13 14.00 -12.07 -15.71
CA VAL A 13 12.67 -11.58 -16.09
C VAL A 13 12.10 -12.52 -17.15
N VAL A 14 11.02 -13.22 -16.82
CA VAL A 14 10.37 -14.19 -17.72
C VAL A 14 9.43 -13.50 -18.69
N ASN A 15 8.78 -12.42 -18.25
CA ASN A 15 7.85 -11.69 -19.10
C ASN A 15 7.79 -10.22 -18.66
N VAL A 16 7.71 -9.31 -19.62
CA VAL A 16 7.35 -7.92 -19.38
C VAL A 16 5.94 -7.75 -19.91
N GLY A 17 4.99 -7.51 -19.01
CA GLY A 17 3.61 -7.29 -19.40
C GLY A 17 3.46 -5.99 -20.21
N ARG A 18 2.37 -5.86 -20.96
CA ARG A 18 2.02 -4.63 -21.68
C ARG A 18 1.86 -3.42 -20.73
N ASP A 19 1.66 -3.68 -19.44
CA ASP A 19 1.62 -2.71 -18.35
C ASP A 19 3.01 -2.31 -17.81
N GLY A 20 4.10 -2.73 -18.48
CA GLY A 20 5.48 -2.43 -18.09
C GLY A 20 5.98 -3.17 -16.85
N LYS A 21 5.14 -4.03 -16.24
CA LYS A 21 5.52 -4.80 -15.06
C LYS A 21 6.39 -5.99 -15.45
N ARG A 22 7.54 -6.10 -14.79
CA ARG A 22 8.46 -7.23 -14.93
C ARG A 22 7.96 -8.40 -14.07
N ARG A 23 7.69 -9.54 -14.71
CA ARG A 23 7.45 -10.82 -14.06
C ARG A 23 8.77 -11.57 -14.00
N TYR A 24 9.18 -11.88 -12.78
CA TYR A 24 10.41 -12.61 -12.51
C TYR A 24 10.17 -14.11 -12.47
N ASP A 25 11.18 -14.86 -12.87
CA ASP A 25 11.19 -16.31 -12.75
C ASP A 25 10.98 -16.74 -11.30
N ARG A 26 10.17 -17.79 -11.12
CA ARG A 26 9.78 -18.25 -9.78
C ARG A 26 10.96 -18.87 -9.04
N GLN A 27 11.80 -19.66 -9.71
CA GLN A 27 12.94 -20.31 -9.08
C GLN A 27 13.98 -19.28 -8.65
N THR A 28 14.31 -18.35 -9.56
CA THR A 28 15.31 -17.30 -9.28
C THR A 28 14.84 -16.38 -8.14
N LYS A 29 13.54 -16.05 -8.10
CA LYS A 29 12.92 -15.31 -7.00
C LYS A 29 12.94 -16.06 -5.67
N GLN A 30 12.69 -17.36 -5.67
CA GLN A 30 12.72 -18.17 -4.44
C GLN A 30 14.13 -18.22 -3.84
N LYS A 31 15.14 -18.49 -4.66
CA LYS A 31 16.55 -18.47 -4.23
C LYS A 31 16.94 -17.14 -3.58
N LEU A 32 16.53 -16.02 -4.17
CA LEU A 32 16.79 -14.70 -3.59
C LEU A 32 16.10 -14.50 -2.22
N VAL A 33 14.86 -14.96 -2.09
CA VAL A 33 14.10 -14.85 -0.84
C VAL A 33 14.72 -15.73 0.24
N GLU A 34 15.15 -16.95 -0.09
CA GLU A 34 15.86 -17.86 0.81
C GLU A 34 17.19 -17.26 1.28
N ALA A 35 17.98 -16.69 0.38
CA ALA A 35 19.21 -15.98 0.74
C ALA A 35 18.98 -14.76 1.65
N CYS A 36 17.79 -14.14 1.60
CA CYS A 36 17.42 -13.06 2.51
C CYS A 36 16.93 -13.55 3.90
N LEU A 37 16.60 -14.83 4.03
CA LEU A 37 16.15 -15.43 5.30
C LEU A 37 17.33 -15.91 6.15
N GLU A 38 18.54 -15.99 5.59
CA GLU A 38 19.73 -16.32 6.37
C GLU A 38 20.03 -15.25 7.44
N PRO A 39 20.37 -15.66 8.67
CA PRO A 39 20.69 -14.73 9.74
C PRO A 39 21.92 -13.90 9.38
N GLY A 40 21.77 -12.57 9.32
CA GLY A 40 22.84 -11.64 8.94
C GLY A 40 22.79 -11.16 7.48
N ALA A 41 21.86 -11.67 6.66
CA ALA A 41 21.68 -11.20 5.30
C ALA A 41 21.05 -9.79 5.26
N SER A 42 21.73 -8.84 4.61
CA SER A 42 21.16 -7.51 4.37
C SER A 42 20.23 -7.54 3.16
N VAL A 43 18.93 -7.47 3.40
CA VAL A 43 17.90 -7.43 2.34
C VAL A 43 18.14 -6.32 1.32
N ALA A 44 18.61 -5.15 1.78
CA ALA A 44 18.91 -4.03 0.87
C ALA A 44 20.16 -4.31 0.02
N GLY A 45 21.20 -4.91 0.62
CA GLY A 45 22.40 -5.30 -0.10
C GLY A 45 22.11 -6.37 -1.17
N LEU A 46 21.31 -7.39 -0.83
CA LEU A 46 20.87 -8.39 -1.80
C LEU A 46 19.98 -7.76 -2.88
N ALA A 47 19.07 -6.86 -2.53
CA ALA A 47 18.25 -6.18 -3.52
C ALA A 47 19.10 -5.40 -4.54
N LEU A 48 20.12 -4.67 -4.08
CA LEU A 48 21.04 -3.93 -4.95
C LEU A 48 21.87 -4.86 -5.85
N LYS A 49 22.46 -5.93 -5.27
CA LYS A 49 23.24 -6.94 -6.02
C LYS A 49 22.43 -7.57 -7.15
N HIS A 50 21.14 -7.80 -6.91
CA HIS A 50 20.23 -8.44 -7.86
C HIS A 50 19.44 -7.43 -8.73
N GLY A 51 19.67 -6.12 -8.59
CA GLY A 51 19.01 -5.07 -9.38
C GLY A 51 17.51 -4.91 -9.12
N VAL A 52 17.06 -5.23 -7.89
CA VAL A 52 15.65 -5.21 -7.48
C VAL A 52 15.40 -4.12 -6.45
N ASN A 53 14.17 -3.62 -6.41
CA ASN A 53 13.76 -2.71 -5.34
C ASN A 53 13.67 -3.50 -4.00
N ALA A 54 14.36 -3.03 -2.96
CA ALA A 54 14.35 -3.63 -1.63
C ALA A 54 12.92 -3.75 -1.04
N ASN A 55 12.02 -2.83 -1.37
CA ASN A 55 10.62 -2.88 -0.95
C ASN A 55 9.87 -4.04 -1.60
N LEU A 56 10.19 -4.36 -2.86
CA LEU A 56 9.60 -5.50 -3.56
C LEU A 56 10.09 -6.81 -2.95
N LEU A 57 11.38 -6.89 -2.62
CA LEU A 57 11.97 -8.05 -1.96
C LEU A 57 11.38 -8.30 -0.57
N ARG A 58 11.22 -7.25 0.25
CA ARG A 58 10.52 -7.34 1.55
C ARG A 58 9.10 -7.90 1.41
N LYS A 59 8.33 -7.46 0.41
CA LYS A 59 6.99 -8.00 0.14
C LYS A 59 7.04 -9.50 -0.20
N TRP A 60 8.04 -9.93 -0.98
CA TRP A 60 8.19 -11.34 -1.32
C TRP A 60 8.58 -12.21 -0.13
N ILE A 61 9.47 -11.73 0.74
CA ILE A 61 9.84 -12.41 1.99
C ILE A 61 8.60 -12.59 2.87
N LYS A 62 7.82 -11.54 3.08
CA LYS A 62 6.57 -11.62 3.86
C LYS A 62 5.58 -12.64 3.29
N LEU A 63 5.37 -12.63 1.98
CA LEU A 63 4.48 -13.59 1.32
C LEU A 63 5.01 -15.03 1.36
N HIS A 64 6.32 -15.21 1.42
CA HIS A 64 6.96 -16.52 1.55
C HIS A 64 6.78 -17.06 2.99
N GLN A 65 7.05 -16.24 4.00
CA GLN A 65 6.82 -16.58 5.41
C GLN A 65 5.34 -16.91 5.70
N GLN A 66 4.39 -16.16 5.13
CA GLN A 66 2.96 -16.45 5.25
C GLN A 66 2.58 -17.82 4.67
N ARG A 67 3.21 -18.23 3.57
CA ARG A 67 2.99 -19.54 2.96
C ARG A 67 3.59 -20.67 3.80
N LEU A 68 4.77 -20.45 4.38
CA LEU A 68 5.41 -21.43 5.28
C LEU A 68 4.65 -21.61 6.58
N ALA A 69 4.12 -20.52 7.14
CA ALA A 69 3.37 -20.55 8.40
C ALA A 69 1.98 -21.22 8.27
N GLY A 70 1.59 -21.72 7.07
CA GLY A 70 0.25 -22.25 6.81
C GLY A 70 -0.88 -21.24 7.06
N THR A 71 -0.52 -19.98 7.30
CA THR A 71 -1.40 -18.99 7.88
C THR A 71 -1.77 -18.01 6.78
N SER A 72 -2.90 -18.29 6.14
CA SER A 72 -3.63 -17.32 5.33
C SER A 72 -4.21 -16.23 6.25
N LEU A 73 -3.36 -15.44 6.90
CA LEU A 73 -3.78 -14.23 7.59
C LEU A 73 -4.09 -13.20 6.51
N LYS A 74 -5.36 -13.21 6.10
CA LYS A 74 -6.11 -12.04 5.63
C LYS A 74 -5.55 -10.80 6.34
N PRO A 75 -5.26 -9.68 5.63
CA PRO A 75 -4.70 -8.50 6.27
C PRO A 75 -5.59 -8.13 7.45
N ALA A 76 -5.04 -8.29 8.66
CA ALA A 76 -5.74 -7.91 9.88
C ALA A 76 -6.01 -6.40 9.77
N PRO A 77 -7.26 -5.94 9.93
CA PRO A 77 -7.49 -4.53 10.11
C PRO A 77 -6.73 -4.11 11.36
N THR A 78 -5.84 -3.13 11.21
CA THR A 78 -5.33 -2.32 12.31
C THR A 78 -6.52 -1.59 12.94
N GLY A 79 -7.27 -2.31 13.78
CA GLY A 79 -8.32 -1.80 14.64
C GLY A 79 -7.74 -1.71 16.05
N THR A 80 -7.26 -0.51 16.38
CA THR A 80 -7.16 0.07 17.73
C THR A 80 -7.44 -0.89 18.89
N ALA A 81 -6.38 -1.36 19.57
CA ALA A 81 -6.50 -1.96 20.89
C ALA A 81 -6.85 -0.85 21.89
N PHE A 82 -8.14 -0.63 22.14
CA PHE A 82 -8.57 0.21 23.26
C PHE A 82 -8.48 -0.63 24.53
N VAL A 83 -7.58 -0.23 25.42
CA VAL A 83 -7.51 -0.74 26.79
C VAL A 83 -8.53 0.04 27.62
N PRO A 84 -9.47 -0.61 28.31
CA PRO A 84 -10.38 0.09 29.21
C PRO A 84 -9.59 0.65 30.40
N VAL A 85 -9.62 1.96 30.58
CA VAL A 85 -9.16 2.62 31.82
C VAL A 85 -10.24 2.38 32.86
N VAL A 86 -9.90 1.61 33.89
CA VAL A 86 -10.73 1.46 35.08
C VAL A 86 -10.44 2.66 35.97
N GLU A 87 -11.44 3.53 36.15
CA GLU A 87 -11.38 4.59 37.14
C GLU A 87 -11.41 3.94 38.53
N VAL A 88 -10.27 3.99 39.23
CA VAL A 88 -10.21 3.63 40.65
C VAL A 88 -10.65 4.86 41.42
N ASP A 89 -11.91 4.82 41.84
CA ASP A 89 -12.48 5.72 42.84
C ASP A 89 -11.67 5.57 44.15
N SER A 90 -10.93 6.61 44.53
CA SER A 90 -10.50 6.92 45.91
C SER A 90 -9.54 8.11 45.92
N HIS A 91 -10.04 9.31 46.22
CA HIS A 91 -9.52 9.99 47.42
C HIS A 91 -10.49 11.04 47.94
N GLU A 92 -10.86 10.83 49.20
CA GLU A 92 -11.55 11.76 50.06
C GLU A 92 -10.68 13.01 50.34
N ALA A 93 -11.40 14.11 50.54
CA ALA A 93 -11.08 15.27 51.38
C ALA A 93 -10.53 16.56 50.72
N VAL A 94 -11.27 17.64 51.06
CA VAL A 94 -10.85 19.01 51.41
C VAL A 94 -11.20 20.13 50.41
N VAL A 95 -12.38 20.74 50.68
CA VAL A 95 -12.69 22.19 50.75
C VAL A 95 -12.66 23.05 49.47
N ALA A 96 -13.83 23.58 49.13
CA ALA A 96 -14.15 24.66 48.18
C ALA A 96 -13.55 26.04 48.62
N PRO A 97 -13.62 27.18 47.87
CA PRO A 97 -14.52 27.46 46.73
C PRO A 97 -13.96 28.31 45.56
N ALA A 98 -14.82 28.48 44.55
CA ALA A 98 -14.93 29.59 43.60
C ALA A 98 -13.84 29.76 42.51
N SER A 99 -14.23 29.59 41.24
CA SER A 99 -14.42 30.74 40.34
C SER A 99 -15.08 30.31 39.03
N THR A 100 -15.93 31.19 38.54
CA THR A 100 -16.78 31.08 37.37
C THR A 100 -15.97 31.05 36.07
N LYS A 101 -16.40 30.26 35.08
CA LYS A 101 -16.40 30.64 33.67
C LYS A 101 -17.28 29.72 32.83
N ALA A 102 -18.43 30.25 32.46
CA ALA A 102 -19.35 29.73 31.47
C ALA A 102 -18.61 29.47 30.14
N HIS A 103 -18.55 28.20 29.70
CA HIS A 103 -18.20 27.87 28.34
C HIS A 103 -19.46 27.71 27.51
N ARG A 104 -19.74 28.80 26.78
CA ARG A 104 -20.74 28.92 25.73
C ARG A 104 -20.53 27.79 24.70
N HIS A 105 -21.48 26.86 24.66
CA HIS A 105 -21.62 25.92 23.56
C HIS A 105 -21.86 26.70 22.26
N THR A 106 -20.95 26.56 21.30
CA THR A 106 -21.16 26.91 19.90
C THR A 106 -21.09 25.61 19.10
N PRO A 107 -22.08 25.29 18.25
CA PRO A 107 -21.98 24.15 17.36
C PRO A 107 -20.97 24.49 16.28
N ALA A 108 -19.77 23.92 16.39
CA ALA A 108 -18.76 24.00 15.34
C ALA A 108 -19.33 23.33 14.07
N ALA A 109 -19.61 24.18 13.07
CA ALA A 109 -19.97 23.75 11.73
C ALA A 109 -18.94 22.75 11.23
N ARG A 110 -19.41 21.54 10.87
CA ARG A 110 -18.60 20.51 10.23
C ARG A 110 -18.21 21.03 8.85
N THR A 111 -17.02 21.60 8.73
CA THR A 111 -16.37 21.77 7.42
C THR A 111 -15.99 20.36 6.95
N SER A 112 -16.87 19.73 6.17
CA SER A 112 -16.53 18.53 5.44
C SER A 112 -15.39 18.88 4.48
N SER A 113 -14.20 18.37 4.75
CA SER A 113 -13.08 18.40 3.81
C SER A 113 -13.55 17.87 2.44
N PRO A 114 -13.20 18.52 1.31
CA PRO A 114 -13.58 18.00 0.00
C PRO A 114 -13.00 16.60 -0.15
N THR A 115 -13.87 15.61 -0.36
CA THR A 115 -13.44 14.21 -0.41
C THR A 115 -13.02 13.94 -1.85
N SER A 116 -11.76 14.24 -2.19
CA SER A 116 -11.23 13.89 -3.51
C SER A 116 -11.07 12.38 -3.61
N ALA A 117 -11.83 11.76 -4.51
CA ALA A 117 -11.76 10.34 -4.84
C ALA A 117 -10.92 10.15 -6.11
N ARG A 118 -10.13 9.07 -6.18
CA ARG A 118 -9.30 8.78 -7.35
C ARG A 118 -9.90 7.65 -8.17
N LEU A 119 -10.22 7.93 -9.43
CA LEU A 119 -10.79 6.97 -10.38
C LEU A 119 -9.74 6.53 -11.40
N MET A 120 -9.71 5.24 -11.73
CA MET A 120 -8.76 4.65 -12.67
C MET A 120 -9.51 3.77 -13.66
N VAL A 121 -9.29 4.00 -14.95
CA VAL A 121 -9.91 3.24 -16.06
C VAL A 121 -8.80 2.61 -16.89
N GLN A 122 -8.90 1.30 -17.13
CA GLN A 122 -7.99 0.57 -18.02
C GLN A 122 -8.74 0.18 -19.28
N MET A 123 -8.25 0.62 -20.44
CA MET A 123 -8.83 0.31 -21.74
C MET A 123 -8.26 -1.02 -22.30
N PRO A 124 -8.95 -1.71 -23.24
CA PRO A 124 -8.50 -3.00 -23.80
C PRO A 124 -7.14 -2.95 -24.51
N ASN A 125 -6.76 -1.78 -25.00
CA ASN A 125 -5.44 -1.51 -25.59
C ASN A 125 -4.31 -1.39 -24.53
N GLY A 126 -4.63 -1.50 -23.24
CA GLY A 126 -3.68 -1.39 -22.13
C GLY A 126 -3.45 0.04 -21.62
N VAL A 127 -4.01 1.06 -22.28
CA VAL A 127 -3.91 2.45 -21.82
C VAL A 127 -4.70 2.61 -20.52
N THR A 128 -4.10 3.29 -19.54
CA THR A 128 -4.72 3.57 -18.25
C THR A 128 -4.93 5.06 -18.08
N LEU A 129 -6.17 5.47 -17.84
CA LEU A 129 -6.55 6.84 -17.54
C LEU A 129 -6.78 6.99 -16.04
N ARG A 130 -6.35 8.12 -15.46
CA ARG A 130 -6.50 8.42 -14.03
C ARG A 130 -7.15 9.78 -13.87
N PHE A 131 -8.13 9.85 -12.99
CA PHE A 131 -8.91 11.04 -12.70
C PHE A 131 -8.97 11.27 -11.19
N GLU A 132 -8.91 12.54 -10.79
CA GLU A 132 -9.24 12.98 -9.44
C GLU A 132 -10.64 13.58 -9.51
N CYS A 133 -11.52 13.12 -8.63
CA CYS A 133 -12.94 13.40 -8.63
C CYS A 133 -13.26 14.11 -7.33
N THR A 134 -13.79 15.31 -7.43
CA THR A 134 -14.39 16.02 -6.30
C THR A 134 -15.90 15.78 -6.27
N ASP A 135 -16.56 16.21 -5.20
CA ASP A 135 -18.00 16.06 -5.02
C ASP A 135 -18.85 16.74 -6.13
N ASN A 136 -18.26 17.63 -6.94
CA ASN A 136 -18.93 18.36 -8.02
C ASN A 136 -18.68 17.79 -9.43
N ASP A 137 -17.85 16.74 -9.58
CA ASP A 137 -17.42 16.24 -10.88
C ASP A 137 -18.33 15.13 -11.46
N ALA A 138 -19.42 14.78 -10.77
CA ALA A 138 -20.36 13.75 -11.20
C ALA A 138 -20.86 13.89 -12.67
N PRO A 139 -21.32 15.07 -13.15
CA PRO A 139 -21.78 15.20 -14.53
C PRO A 139 -20.64 15.07 -15.54
N LEU A 140 -19.44 15.57 -15.21
CA LEU A 140 -18.25 15.44 -16.03
C LEU A 140 -17.85 13.97 -16.17
N LEU A 141 -17.82 13.23 -15.07
CA LEU A 141 -17.50 11.79 -15.07
C LEU A 141 -18.51 10.98 -15.87
N SER A 142 -19.80 11.29 -15.75
CA SER A 142 -20.84 10.63 -16.54
C SER A 142 -20.63 10.85 -18.03
N ALA A 143 -20.38 12.09 -18.45
CA ALA A 143 -20.13 12.42 -19.85
C ALA A 143 -18.86 11.73 -20.38
N MET A 144 -17.81 11.65 -19.56
CA MET A 144 -16.55 10.96 -19.90
C MET A 144 -16.73 9.46 -20.05
N ILE A 145 -17.46 8.81 -19.14
CA ILE A 145 -17.76 7.37 -19.22
C ILE A 145 -18.58 7.07 -20.48
N GLU A 146 -19.57 7.91 -20.78
CA GLU A 146 -20.40 7.75 -21.98
C GLU A 146 -19.61 7.96 -23.27
N THR A 147 -18.73 8.97 -23.32
CA THR A 147 -17.85 9.17 -24.49
C THR A 147 -16.84 8.04 -24.65
N LEU A 148 -16.20 7.59 -23.57
CA LEU A 148 -15.29 6.44 -23.61
C LEU A 148 -15.99 5.14 -24.00
N GLY A 149 -17.26 4.96 -23.62
CA GLY A 149 -18.08 3.80 -24.03
C GLY A 149 -18.47 3.82 -25.51
N ARG A 150 -18.46 4.99 -26.16
CA ARG A 150 -18.73 5.14 -27.61
C ARG A 150 -17.48 5.15 -28.46
N CYS A 151 -16.31 5.40 -27.87
CA CYS A 151 -15.03 5.31 -28.57
C CYS A 151 -14.65 3.83 -28.76
N ASP A 152 -14.73 3.33 -29.99
CA ASP A 152 -14.04 2.11 -30.38
C ASP A 152 -12.53 2.40 -30.33
N VAL A 153 -11.85 1.87 -29.31
CA VAL A 153 -10.42 2.07 -29.12
C VAL A 153 -9.70 0.93 -29.86
N PRO A 154 -9.06 1.21 -31.02
CA PRO A 154 -8.46 0.15 -31.80
C PRO A 154 -7.37 -0.55 -30.99
N PRO A 155 -7.24 -1.89 -31.11
CA PRO A 155 -6.18 -2.62 -30.45
C PRO A 155 -4.83 -2.13 -30.96
N GLY A 156 -3.97 -1.68 -30.05
CA GLY A 156 -2.61 -1.25 -30.38
C GLY A 156 -1.86 -2.36 -31.09
N ARG A 157 -1.34 -2.04 -32.28
CA ARG A 157 -0.60 -2.94 -33.18
C ARG A 157 0.75 -3.33 -32.59
#